data_AF-A0A2V5NSJ0-F1
#
_entry.id   AF-A0A2V5NSJ0-F1
#
_cell.length_a   1.000
_cell.length_b   1.000
_cell.length_c   1.000
_cell.angle_alpha   90.00
_cell.angle_beta   90.00
_cell.angle_gamma   90.00
#
_symmetry.space_group_name_H-M   'P 1'
#
loop_
_entity.id
_entity.type
_entity.pdbx_description
1 polymer ?
#
loop_
_entity_poly.entity_id
_entity_poly.type
_entity_poly.pdbx_seq_one_letter_code
_entity_poly.pdbx_strand_id
1 'polypeptide(L)'
;MTLKRTGATKTKSSLNDFHLRSVAALQDRDVPFLIGGAYVVETYAGVSRRTKDFDLFVRPRHVDAALEALAHAGYQTETTFPHWLAKAKFGRGYVDLIFRAGNGLCEVDDSWFERA
;
A
#
# COMPACT_ATOMS: atom_id res chain seq x y z
N MET A 1 -0.43 -29.39 40.10
CA MET A 1 -0.06 -29.32 38.67
C MET A 1 -0.85 -28.17 38.04
N THR A 2 -0.19 -27.04 37.83
CA THR A 2 -0.85 -25.78 37.43
C THR A 2 -0.86 -25.66 35.91
N LEU A 3 -2.05 -25.69 35.30
CA LEU A 3 -2.24 -25.49 33.87
C LEU A 3 -1.88 -24.04 33.50
N LYS A 4 -0.76 -23.86 32.80
CA LYS A 4 -0.44 -22.59 32.12
C LYS A 4 -1.37 -22.45 30.91
N ARG A 5 -2.18 -21.42 30.92
CA ARG A 5 -2.95 -20.96 29.75
C ARG A 5 -1.96 -20.46 28.69
N THR A 6 -1.86 -21.18 27.58
CA THR A 6 -1.15 -20.73 26.37
C THR A 6 -1.96 -19.58 25.76
N GLY A 7 -1.37 -18.39 25.69
CA GLY A 7 -1.98 -17.23 25.07
C GLY A 7 -2.20 -17.47 23.58
N ALA A 8 -3.42 -17.24 23.11
CA ALA A 8 -3.74 -17.31 21.68
C ALA A 8 -2.96 -16.23 20.92
N THR A 9 -2.13 -16.67 19.97
CA THR A 9 -1.44 -15.83 19.01
C THR A 9 -2.47 -15.05 18.19
N LYS A 10 -2.58 -13.73 18.40
CA LYS A 10 -3.48 -12.88 17.60
C LYS A 10 -3.07 -12.95 16.12
N THR A 11 -4.07 -13.18 15.28
CA THR A 11 -4.02 -13.56 13.87
C THR A 11 -3.30 -12.51 13.01
N LYS A 12 -2.10 -12.84 12.49
CA LYS A 12 -1.40 -12.11 11.39
C LYS A 12 -2.16 -12.15 10.05
N SER A 13 -3.22 -12.95 9.96
CA SER A 13 -3.96 -13.26 8.71
C SER A 13 -4.65 -12.05 8.07
N SER A 14 -5.23 -11.11 8.83
CA SER A 14 -6.08 -10.06 8.25
C SER A 14 -5.32 -8.89 7.62
N LEU A 15 -4.12 -8.59 8.10
CA LEU A 15 -3.23 -7.55 7.53
C LEU A 15 -2.53 -8.06 6.27
N ASN A 16 -2.05 -9.30 6.28
CA ASN A 16 -1.51 -9.93 5.08
C ASN A 16 -2.57 -10.03 3.98
N ASP A 17 -3.81 -10.37 4.33
CA ASP A 17 -4.94 -10.33 3.38
C ASP A 17 -5.14 -8.95 2.76
N PHE A 18 -5.03 -7.87 3.54
CA PHE A 18 -5.20 -6.51 3.02
C PHE A 18 -4.10 -6.13 2.02
N HIS A 19 -2.83 -6.40 2.33
CA HIS A 19 -1.71 -6.09 1.42
C HIS A 19 -1.81 -6.92 0.13
N LEU A 20 -2.03 -8.22 0.26
CA LEU A 20 -2.15 -9.13 -0.89
C LEU A 20 -3.36 -8.77 -1.77
N ARG A 21 -4.50 -8.45 -1.16
CA ARG A 21 -5.69 -7.96 -1.90
C ARG A 21 -5.39 -6.68 -2.68
N SER A 22 -4.69 -5.73 -2.06
CA SER A 22 -4.37 -4.45 -2.70
C SER A 22 -3.41 -4.65 -3.89
N VAL A 23 -2.43 -5.53 -3.74
CA VAL A 23 -1.52 -5.95 -4.82
C VAL A 23 -2.29 -6.63 -5.95
N ALA A 24 -3.13 -7.62 -5.63
CA ALA A 24 -3.93 -8.34 -6.62
C ALA A 24 -4.85 -7.39 -7.41
N ALA A 25 -5.51 -6.44 -6.74
CA ALA A 25 -6.38 -5.47 -7.39
C ALA A 25 -5.67 -4.64 -8.47
N LEU A 26 -4.41 -4.26 -8.25
CA LEU A 26 -3.60 -3.51 -9.22
C LEU A 26 -3.05 -4.42 -10.33
N GLN A 27 -2.61 -5.64 -9.98
CA GLN A 27 -2.09 -6.61 -10.95
C GLN A 27 -3.18 -7.10 -11.92
N ASP A 28 -4.40 -7.33 -11.45
CA ASP A 28 -5.55 -7.76 -12.26
C ASP A 28 -5.94 -6.72 -13.34
N ARG A 29 -5.41 -5.50 -13.25
CA ARG A 29 -5.63 -4.39 -14.18
C ARG A 29 -4.34 -3.89 -14.83
N ASP A 30 -3.25 -4.66 -14.73
CA ASP A 30 -1.94 -4.36 -15.31
C ASP A 30 -1.39 -2.98 -14.90
N VAL A 31 -1.72 -2.50 -13.69
CA VAL A 31 -1.23 -1.21 -13.19
C VAL A 31 0.19 -1.36 -12.63
N PRO A 32 1.21 -0.69 -13.19
CA PRO A 32 2.56 -0.77 -12.63
C PRO A 32 2.70 0.05 -11.35
N PHE A 33 3.19 -0.58 -10.29
CA PHE A 33 3.45 0.05 -8.99
C PHE A 33 4.73 -0.50 -8.36
N LEU A 34 5.27 0.23 -7.37
CA LEU A 34 6.33 -0.22 -6.47
C LEU A 34 5.81 -0.22 -5.04
N ILE A 35 6.31 -1.12 -4.20
CA ILE A 35 5.97 -1.18 -2.78
C ILE A 35 7.06 -0.46 -2.00
N GLY A 36 6.69 0.37 -1.02
CA GLY A 36 7.66 1.06 -0.18
C GLY A 36 7.18 1.28 1.24
N GLY A 37 7.70 2.37 1.82
CA GLY A 37 7.35 2.78 3.17
C GLY A 37 7.72 1.76 4.24
N ALA A 38 6.99 1.80 5.35
CA ALA A 38 7.35 1.01 6.52
C ALA A 38 7.06 -0.50 6.35
N TYR A 39 6.25 -0.90 5.36
CA TYR A 39 6.08 -2.31 4.98
C TYR A 39 7.40 -2.93 4.50
N VAL A 40 8.13 -2.24 3.62
CA VAL A 40 9.43 -2.71 3.12
C VAL A 40 10.47 -2.70 4.24
N VAL A 41 10.46 -1.67 5.10
CA VAL A 41 11.36 -1.61 6.26
C VAL A 41 11.14 -2.78 7.22
N GLU A 42 9.89 -3.12 7.54
CA GLU A 42 9.59 -4.29 8.38
C GLU A 42 10.02 -5.60 7.69
N THR A 43 9.73 -5.73 6.40
CA THR A 43 10.00 -6.97 5.64
C THR A 43 11.50 -7.23 5.44
N TYR A 44 12.28 -6.21 5.08
CA TYR A 44 13.69 -6.36 4.73
C TYR A 44 14.65 -6.09 5.88
N ALA A 45 14.31 -5.17 6.80
CA ALA A 45 15.19 -4.81 7.92
C ALA A 45 14.73 -5.41 9.26
N GLY A 46 13.56 -6.08 9.31
CA GLY A 46 13.01 -6.65 10.54
C GLY A 46 12.57 -5.60 11.58
N VAL A 47 12.56 -4.32 11.21
CA VAL A 47 12.19 -3.23 12.10
C VAL A 47 10.68 -3.03 12.01
N SER A 48 9.96 -3.64 12.95
CA SER A 48 8.51 -3.49 13.02
C SER A 48 8.14 -2.09 13.53
N ARG A 49 7.50 -1.31 12.66
CA ARG A 49 6.73 -0.14 13.06
C ARG A 49 5.28 -0.47 12.78
N ARG A 50 4.40 -0.22 13.76
CA ARG A 50 2.96 -0.34 13.51
C ARG A 50 2.54 0.70 12.48
N THR A 51 2.44 0.29 11.22
CA THR A 51 1.98 1.15 10.12
C THR A 51 0.46 1.14 10.06
N LYS A 52 -0.14 2.27 9.68
CA LYS A 52 -1.59 2.37 9.45
C LYS A 52 -1.93 2.32 7.97
N ASP A 53 -0.93 2.51 7.11
CA ASP A 53 -1.07 2.70 5.68
C ASP A 53 -0.11 1.75 4.94
N PHE A 54 -0.49 1.38 3.72
CA PHE A 54 0.31 0.59 2.77
C PHE A 54 0.76 1.50 1.62
N ASP A 55 2.04 1.85 1.63
CA ASP A 55 2.61 2.83 0.72
C ASP A 55 2.98 2.19 -0.64
N LEU A 56 2.28 2.61 -1.68
CA LEU A 56 2.52 2.21 -3.06
C LEU A 56 2.93 3.42 -3.90
N PHE A 57 4.01 3.26 -4.66
CA PHE A 57 4.49 4.28 -5.57
C PHE A 57 4.00 3.97 -6.98
N VAL A 58 3.33 4.94 -7.61
CA VAL A 58 2.81 4.82 -8.97
C VAL A 58 3.24 6.01 -9.78
N ARG A 59 3.43 5.83 -11.08
CA ARG A 59 3.71 6.98 -11.96
C ARG A 59 2.48 7.88 -12.02
N PRO A 60 2.64 9.22 -12.16
CA PRO A 60 1.49 10.14 -12.29
C PRO A 60 0.48 9.71 -13.35
N ARG A 61 0.97 9.21 -14.50
CA ARG A 61 0.14 8.71 -15.61
C ARG A 61 -0.69 7.46 -15.30
N HIS A 62 -0.43 6.77 -14.18
CA HIS A 62 -1.14 5.55 -13.78
C HIS A 62 -2.02 5.75 -12.54
N VAL A 63 -2.08 6.96 -11.95
CA VAL A 63 -2.84 7.21 -10.72
C VAL A 63 -4.33 6.93 -10.90
N ASP A 64 -4.92 7.41 -11.99
CA ASP A 64 -6.35 7.22 -12.26
C ASP A 64 -6.67 5.73 -12.46
N ALA A 65 -5.85 5.02 -13.24
CA ALA A 65 -6.00 3.58 -13.44
C ALA A 65 -5.86 2.80 -12.11
N ALA A 66 -4.94 3.20 -11.23
CA ALA A 66 -4.77 2.61 -9.91
C ALA A 66 -6.00 2.84 -9.00
N LEU A 67 -6.54 4.06 -8.99
CA LEU A 67 -7.75 4.38 -8.25
C LEU A 67 -8.95 3.59 -8.78
N GLU A 68 -9.13 3.53 -10.10
CA GLU A 68 -10.19 2.74 -10.71
C GLU A 68 -10.07 1.25 -10.35
N ALA A 69 -8.87 0.68 -10.44
CA ALA A 69 -8.63 -0.73 -10.08
C ALA A 69 -8.99 -1.02 -8.61
N LEU A 70 -8.57 -0.16 -7.70
CA LEU A 70 -8.90 -0.29 -6.27
C LEU A 70 -10.39 -0.06 -6.01
N ALA A 71 -11.03 0.90 -6.69
CA ALA A 71 -12.47 1.13 -6.59
C ALA A 71 -13.27 -0.10 -7.05
N HIS A 72 -12.87 -0.73 -8.15
CA HIS A 72 -13.47 -2.00 -8.63
C HIS A 72 -13.29 -3.14 -7.61
N ALA A 73 -12.18 -3.16 -6.87
CA ALA A 73 -11.95 -4.11 -5.78
C ALA A 73 -12.69 -3.75 -4.48
N GLY A 74 -13.54 -2.71 -4.49
CA GLY A 74 -14.39 -2.31 -3.37
C GLY A 74 -13.75 -1.32 -2.39
N TYR A 75 -12.69 -0.63 -2.79
CA TYR A 75 -12.06 0.41 -1.98
C TYR A 75 -12.79 1.75 -2.16
N GLN A 76 -12.82 2.56 -1.10
CA GLN A 76 -13.21 3.97 -1.21
C GLN A 76 -11.98 4.79 -1.59
N THR A 77 -12.02 5.40 -2.76
CA THR A 77 -10.87 6.09 -3.35
C THR A 77 -11.04 7.60 -3.35
N GLU A 78 -9.96 8.33 -3.09
CA GLU A 78 -9.95 9.78 -3.02
C GLU A 78 -8.59 10.32 -3.49
N THR A 79 -8.60 11.37 -4.32
CA THR A 79 -7.40 12.17 -4.60
C THR A 79 -7.22 13.21 -3.50
N THR A 80 -6.60 12.81 -2.40
CA THR A 80 -6.47 13.65 -1.19
C THR A 80 -5.60 14.89 -1.41
N PHE A 81 -4.48 14.74 -2.12
CA PHE A 81 -3.61 15.85 -2.49
C PHE A 81 -3.25 15.72 -3.98
N PRO A 82 -3.92 16.47 -4.87
CA PRO A 82 -3.79 16.31 -6.32
C PRO A 82 -2.36 16.45 -6.87
N HIS A 83 -1.46 17.06 -6.11
CA HIS A 83 -0.06 17.25 -6.51
C HIS A 83 0.86 16.06 -6.15
N TRP A 84 0.45 15.11 -5.30
CA TRP A 84 1.38 14.02 -4.91
C TRP A 84 0.76 12.74 -4.31
N LEU A 85 -0.46 12.78 -3.76
CA LEU A 85 -1.04 11.66 -3.00
C LEU A 85 -2.52 11.44 -3.34
N ALA A 86 -2.84 10.20 -3.66
CA ALA A 86 -4.19 9.66 -3.63
C ALA A 86 -4.29 8.52 -2.60
N LYS A 87 -5.48 8.26 -2.08
CA LYS A 87 -5.71 7.25 -1.04
C LYS A 87 -6.83 6.31 -1.43
N ALA A 88 -6.70 5.04 -1.05
CA ALA A 88 -7.75 4.05 -1.16
C ALA A 88 -7.97 3.35 0.18
N LYS A 89 -9.21 3.33 0.67
CA LYS A 89 -9.57 2.77 1.98
C LYS A 89 -10.36 1.48 1.83
N PHE A 90 -9.97 0.44 2.58
CA PHE A 90 -10.73 -0.79 2.72
C PHE A 90 -10.85 -1.19 4.20
N GLY A 91 -12.06 -1.12 4.74
CA GLY A 91 -12.30 -1.33 6.17
C GLY A 91 -11.52 -0.33 7.04
N ARG A 92 -10.49 -0.82 7.74
CA ARG A 92 -9.60 0.00 8.59
C ARG A 92 -8.23 0.27 7.97
N GLY A 93 -7.92 -0.32 6.82
CA GLY A 93 -6.65 -0.14 6.12
C GLY A 93 -6.73 0.97 5.08
N TYR A 94 -5.59 1.62 4.84
CA TYR A 94 -5.39 2.61 3.79
C TYR A 94 -4.25 2.16 2.87
N VAL A 95 -4.41 2.40 1.59
CA VAL A 95 -3.36 2.35 0.57
C VAL A 95 -3.06 3.79 0.19
N ASP A 96 -1.79 4.17 0.27
CA ASP A 96 -1.31 5.48 -0.15
C ASP A 96 -0.72 5.30 -1.56
N LEU A 97 -1.34 5.94 -2.55
CA LEU A 97 -0.84 6.02 -3.92
C LEU A 97 -0.01 7.30 -4.06
N ILE A 98 1.30 7.15 -3.90
CA ILE A 98 2.26 8.24 -3.93
C ILE A 98 2.81 8.34 -5.36
N PHE A 99 2.60 9.49 -6.00
CA PHE A 99 3.05 9.71 -7.38
C PHE A 99 4.02 10.88 -7.54
N ARG A 100 4.20 11.67 -6.48
CA ARG A 100 5.30 12.62 -6.32
C ARG A 100 5.78 12.68 -4.88
N ALA A 101 6.94 13.28 -4.64
CA ALA A 101 7.31 13.76 -3.30
C ALA A 101 6.29 14.77 -2.79
N GLY A 102 6.16 14.91 -1.46
CA GLY A 102 5.15 15.77 -0.82
C GLY A 102 5.22 17.26 -1.17
N ASN A 103 6.32 17.73 -1.76
CA ASN A 103 6.46 19.09 -2.28
C ASN A 103 6.07 19.23 -3.77
N GLY A 104 5.65 18.13 -4.42
CA GLY A 104 5.26 18.06 -5.83
C GLY A 104 6.41 18.07 -6.85
N LEU A 105 7.68 18.15 -6.42
CA LEU A 105 8.80 18.39 -7.33
C LEU A 105 9.40 17.11 -7.92
N CYS A 106 9.42 16.01 -7.16
CA CYS A 106 10.03 14.76 -7.60
C CYS A 106 8.94 13.77 -8.00
N GLU A 107 8.80 13.49 -9.29
CA GLU A 107 7.87 12.49 -9.78
C GLU A 107 8.37 11.07 -9.51
N VAL A 108 7.44 10.14 -9.31
CA VAL A 108 7.74 8.72 -9.50
C VAL A 108 7.81 8.48 -11.00
N ASP A 109 9.03 8.49 -11.54
CA ASP A 109 9.30 8.35 -12.97
C ASP A 109 9.80 6.94 -13.34
N ASP A 110 10.18 6.76 -14.60
CA ASP A 110 10.66 5.48 -15.12
C ASP A 110 11.96 5.01 -14.43
N SER A 111 12.81 5.93 -13.97
CA SER A 111 14.09 5.60 -13.34
C SER A 111 13.93 4.88 -11.99
N TRP A 112 12.79 5.08 -11.30
CA TRP A 112 12.46 4.35 -10.07
C TRP A 112 12.19 2.88 -10.37
N PHE A 113 11.46 2.60 -11.46
CA PHE A 113 11.11 1.23 -11.86
C PHE A 113 12.29 0.48 -12.47
N GLU A 114 13.21 1.18 -13.14
CA GLU A 114 14.44 0.59 -13.68
C GLU A 114 15.42 0.12 -12.60
N ARG A 115 15.27 0.61 -11.35
CA ARG A 115 16.19 0.34 -10.23
C ARG A 115 15.56 -0.47 -9.09
N ALA A 116 14.31 -0.89 -9.26
CA ALA A 116 13.55 -1.67 -8.27
C ALA A 116 13.89 -3.17 -8.32
#